data_AF-A0A240UTP4-F1
#
_entry.id   AF-A0A240UTP4-F1
#
_cell.length_a   1.000
_cell.length_b   1.000
_cell.length_c   1.000
_cell.angle_alpha   90.00
_cell.angle_beta   90.00
_cell.angle_gamma   90.00
#
_symmetry.space_group_name_H-M   'P 1'
#
loop_
_entity.id
_entity.type
_entity.pdbx_description
1 polymer ?
#
loop_
_entity_poly.entity_id
_entity_poly.type
_entity_poly.pdbx_seq_one_letter_code
_entity_poly.pdbx_strand_id
1 'polypeptide(L)'
;MTAELTWYLVLCVLSFIYCFLNKRTPLVLIVYGIAIFYLWIVRNSGFDYDMAGYAKYLSSTLDFATASTYYTREFVYWFGSGYLYEWIRDDVTTLWVIDIIWLTLLFYAVGNRKQSLGIPLYVAPFMLVFFPVLMGYENVYRQLIACMFILYAFFGARNLFVAGFFGLLALFTHNASIVYMPLLYLFAVTKGMTVPKLSMFHKGVFSFLYLLMLGGVYYSSLADSEFAKSSSTTGLPLTYAYLMVFIAMSFIAFLISNFNFKRFLKNNISLSYAIFTFLAFIPALGGAQAERIGMMLLVVIVPIFAMNLDRAMKTQSERLLMRILFVLVGIAPTFLFSSAFNFLTTASRQFG
;
A
#
# COMPACT_ATOMS: atom_id res chain seq x y z
N MET A 1 -6.85 -24.46 13.48
CA MET A 1 -6.71 -23.10 12.91
C MET A 1 -5.85 -22.29 13.85
N THR A 2 -4.85 -21.60 13.31
CA THR A 2 -4.06 -20.61 14.06
C THR A 2 -4.94 -19.44 14.52
N ALA A 3 -4.49 -18.73 15.56
CA ALA A 3 -5.18 -17.53 16.02
C ALA A 3 -5.22 -16.44 14.93
N GLU A 4 -4.14 -16.30 14.16
CA GLU A 4 -4.02 -15.37 13.02
C GLU A 4 -5.09 -15.63 11.97
N LEU A 5 -5.19 -16.85 11.42
CA LEU A 5 -6.19 -17.18 10.41
C LEU A 5 -7.62 -16.94 10.93
N THR A 6 -7.87 -17.28 12.20
CA THR A 6 -9.19 -17.11 12.81
C THR A 6 -9.58 -15.62 12.86
N TRP A 7 -8.69 -14.76 13.34
CA TRP A 7 -8.95 -13.32 13.43
C TRP A 7 -8.90 -12.61 12.07
N TYR A 8 -8.10 -13.11 11.13
CA TYR A 8 -8.12 -12.65 9.75
C TYR A 8 -9.48 -12.92 9.10
N LEU A 9 -10.06 -14.12 9.30
CA LEU A 9 -11.41 -14.43 8.82
C LEU A 9 -12.47 -13.53 9.45
N VAL A 10 -12.34 -13.17 10.73
CA VAL A 10 -13.21 -12.17 11.38
C VAL A 10 -13.10 -10.82 10.66
N LEU A 11 -11.89 -10.36 10.34
CA LEU A 11 -11.69 -9.13 9.56
C LEU A 11 -12.28 -9.23 8.13
N CYS A 12 -12.20 -10.40 7.49
CA CYS A 12 -12.84 -10.63 6.18
C CYS A 12 -14.36 -10.50 6.28
N VAL A 13 -14.98 -11.15 7.27
CA VAL A 13 -16.42 -11.06 7.52
C VAL A 13 -16.83 -9.62 7.83
N LEU A 14 -16.05 -8.90 8.63
CA LEU A 14 -16.29 -7.48 8.91
C LEU A 14 -16.22 -6.63 7.63
N SER A 15 -15.23 -6.86 6.77
CA SER A 15 -15.13 -6.21 5.45
C SER A 15 -16.35 -6.46 4.57
N PHE A 16 -16.89 -7.68 4.59
CA PHE A 16 -18.14 -8.02 3.90
C PHE A 16 -19.34 -7.29 4.47
N ILE A 17 -19.55 -7.35 5.79
CA ILE A 17 -20.64 -6.65 6.47
C ILE A 17 -20.58 -5.14 6.15
N TYR A 18 -19.37 -4.60 6.04
CA TYR A 18 -19.14 -3.20 5.72
C TYR A 18 -19.58 -2.76 4.33
N CYS A 19 -19.66 -3.68 3.37
CA CYS A 19 -20.21 -3.39 2.04
C CYS A 19 -21.66 -2.90 2.16
N PHE A 20 -22.42 -3.44 3.12
CA PHE A 20 -23.80 -3.06 3.43
C PHE A 20 -23.87 -1.81 4.32
N LEU A 21 -22.99 -1.71 5.32
CA LEU A 21 -23.03 -0.67 6.36
C LEU A 21 -22.20 0.59 6.05
N ASN A 22 -21.83 0.81 4.79
CA ASN A 22 -20.94 1.86 4.25
C ASN A 22 -21.21 3.32 4.71
N LYS A 23 -22.28 3.60 5.47
CA LYS A 23 -22.63 4.92 6.00
C LYS A 23 -22.29 5.11 7.49
N ARG A 24 -21.96 4.06 8.24
CA ARG A 24 -21.83 4.09 9.70
C ARG A 24 -20.38 4.28 10.15
N THR A 25 -19.96 5.52 10.38
CA THR A 25 -18.62 5.86 10.91
C THR A 25 -18.29 5.22 12.26
N PRO A 26 -19.20 5.11 13.25
CA PRO A 26 -18.84 4.52 14.55
C PRO A 26 -18.37 3.08 14.46
N LEU A 27 -18.94 2.31 13.54
CA LEU A 27 -18.54 0.93 13.31
C LEU A 27 -17.09 0.85 12.79
N VAL A 28 -16.56 1.92 12.17
CA VAL A 28 -15.22 1.92 11.54
C VAL A 28 -14.19 1.94 12.66
N LEU A 29 -14.52 2.62 13.77
CA LEU A 29 -13.73 2.60 14.99
C LEU A 29 -13.73 1.21 15.66
N ILE A 30 -14.82 0.45 15.55
CA ILE A 30 -14.86 -0.94 16.03
C ILE A 30 -13.89 -1.81 15.22
N VAL A 31 -13.93 -1.71 13.88
CA VAL A 31 -12.98 -2.40 13.01
C VAL A 31 -11.54 -1.98 13.36
N TYR A 32 -11.29 -0.69 13.57
CA TYR A 32 -9.98 -0.19 13.98
C TYR A 32 -9.48 -0.87 15.27
N GLY A 33 -10.33 -0.96 16.30
CA GLY A 33 -9.99 -1.66 17.54
C GLY A 33 -9.72 -3.16 17.34
N ILE A 34 -10.53 -3.82 16.51
CA ILE A 34 -10.32 -5.25 16.16
C ILE A 34 -9.03 -5.44 15.36
N ALA A 35 -8.67 -4.50 14.49
CA ALA A 35 -7.45 -4.54 13.70
C ALA A 35 -6.20 -4.36 14.57
N ILE A 36 -6.23 -3.46 15.56
CA ILE A 36 -5.16 -3.33 16.57
C ILE A 36 -4.96 -4.67 17.30
N PHE A 37 -6.05 -5.30 17.71
CA PHE A 37 -6.00 -6.58 18.42
C PHE A 37 -5.50 -7.72 17.51
N TYR A 38 -5.91 -7.74 16.25
CA TYR A 38 -5.39 -8.69 15.26
C TYR A 38 -3.87 -8.55 15.09
N LEU A 39 -3.36 -7.32 14.94
CA LEU A 39 -1.93 -7.09 14.79
C LEU A 39 -1.15 -7.46 16.06
N TRP A 40 -1.75 -7.29 17.25
CA TRP A 40 -1.16 -7.81 18.49
C TRP A 40 -0.98 -9.33 18.44
N ILE A 41 -1.98 -10.07 17.97
CA ILE A 41 -1.89 -11.53 17.81
C ILE A 41 -0.79 -11.90 16.82
N VAL A 42 -0.75 -11.22 15.67
CA VAL A 42 0.27 -11.43 14.63
C VAL A 42 1.69 -11.15 15.13
N ARG A 43 1.91 -10.15 15.99
CA ARG A 43 3.25 -9.93 16.57
C ARG A 43 3.62 -10.94 17.66
N ASN A 44 2.63 -11.59 18.29
CA ASN A 44 2.86 -12.57 19.35
C ASN A 44 2.94 -14.03 18.86
N SER A 45 2.53 -14.31 17.63
CA SER A 45 2.57 -15.65 17.03
C SER A 45 3.97 -16.05 16.57
N GLY A 46 4.84 -15.07 16.29
CA GLY A 46 6.21 -15.27 15.82
C GLY A 46 6.62 -14.20 14.81
N PHE A 47 7.88 -14.23 14.39
CA PHE A 47 8.34 -13.41 13.28
C PHE A 47 8.81 -14.30 12.14
N ASP A 48 8.33 -13.99 10.94
CA ASP A 48 8.93 -14.52 9.72
C ASP A 48 10.31 -13.92 9.46
N TYR A 49 11.04 -14.52 8.51
CA TYR A 49 12.45 -14.19 8.21
C TYR A 49 12.72 -12.68 8.09
N ASP A 50 11.87 -11.94 7.39
CA ASP A 50 12.06 -10.50 7.18
C ASP A 50 11.69 -9.68 8.45
N MET A 51 10.61 -10.05 9.15
CA MET A 51 10.23 -9.42 10.43
C MET A 51 11.24 -9.69 11.54
N ALA A 52 11.82 -10.89 11.61
CA ALA A 52 12.89 -11.24 12.54
C ALA A 52 14.13 -10.39 12.27
N GLY A 53 14.42 -10.13 10.99
CA GLY A 53 15.42 -9.16 10.57
C GLY A 53 15.14 -7.77 11.15
N TYR A 54 13.93 -7.24 10.96
CA TYR A 54 13.55 -5.94 11.51
C TYR A 54 13.62 -5.88 13.03
N ALA A 55 13.11 -6.90 13.73
CA ALA A 55 13.16 -6.99 15.19
C ALA A 55 14.61 -6.99 15.71
N LYS A 56 15.50 -7.75 15.08
CA LYS A 56 16.93 -7.77 15.43
C LYS A 56 17.56 -6.38 15.31
N TYR A 57 17.21 -5.62 14.26
CA TYR A 57 17.75 -4.27 14.05
C TYR A 57 17.23 -3.24 15.06
N LEU A 58 16.08 -3.45 15.71
CA LEU A 58 15.61 -2.54 16.77
C LEU A 58 16.59 -2.44 17.94
N SER A 59 17.22 -3.56 18.28
CA SER A 59 18.20 -3.64 19.37
C SER A 59 19.61 -3.17 18.97
N SER A 60 19.88 -3.02 17.68
CA SER A 60 21.17 -2.55 17.21
C SER A 60 21.25 -1.03 17.28
N THR A 61 22.22 -0.50 18.03
CA THR A 61 22.54 0.92 18.05
C THR A 61 23.13 1.34 16.70
N LEU A 62 22.28 1.75 15.77
CA LEU A 62 22.68 2.36 14.51
C LEU A 62 23.06 3.82 14.77
N ASP A 63 24.33 4.15 14.61
CA ASP A 63 24.80 5.53 14.57
C ASP A 63 24.85 6.02 13.11
N PHE A 64 24.30 7.21 12.84
CA PHE A 64 24.33 7.84 11.52
C PHE A 64 25.75 7.95 10.96
N ALA A 65 26.76 8.11 11.82
CA ALA A 65 28.16 8.23 11.40
C ALA A 65 28.78 6.93 10.87
N THR A 66 28.25 5.77 11.27
CA THR A 66 28.77 4.43 10.90
C THR A 66 27.79 3.62 10.05
N ALA A 67 26.56 4.10 9.92
CA ALA A 67 25.51 3.49 9.12
C ALA A 67 25.89 3.46 7.64
N SER A 68 25.72 2.29 7.01
CA SER A 68 25.89 2.16 5.57
C SER A 68 24.92 3.07 4.81
N THR A 69 25.25 3.38 3.55
CA THR A 69 24.40 4.20 2.66
C THR A 69 22.96 3.67 2.55
N TYR A 70 22.75 2.38 2.78
CA TYR A 70 21.43 1.77 2.80
C TYR A 70 20.54 2.30 3.95
N TYR A 71 21.07 2.32 5.17
CA TYR A 71 20.33 2.75 6.37
C TYR A 71 20.11 4.26 6.40
N THR A 72 21.05 5.05 5.87
CA THR A 72 20.92 6.51 5.81
C THR A 72 19.93 6.98 4.76
N ARG A 73 19.75 6.25 3.66
CA ARG A 73 18.70 6.54 2.67
C ARG A 73 17.29 6.33 3.23
N GLU A 74 17.11 5.32 4.08
CA GLU A 74 15.81 4.97 4.68
C GLU A 74 15.73 5.32 6.16
N PHE A 75 16.24 6.50 6.51
CA PHE A 75 16.50 6.85 7.90
C PHE A 75 15.22 6.95 8.75
N VAL A 76 14.07 7.30 8.16
CA VAL A 76 12.81 7.48 8.92
C VAL A 76 12.40 6.16 9.55
N TYR A 77 12.55 5.05 8.83
CA TYR A 77 12.27 3.74 9.41
C TYR A 77 13.35 3.32 10.38
N TRP A 78 14.62 3.28 9.94
CA TRP A 78 15.69 2.67 10.74
C TRP A 78 15.95 3.40 12.04
N PHE A 79 16.09 4.73 12.00
CA PHE A 79 16.32 5.52 13.20
C PHE A 79 15.02 5.80 13.97
N GLY A 80 13.89 5.96 13.27
CA GLY A 80 12.60 6.17 13.94
C GLY A 80 12.15 4.96 14.75
N SER A 81 12.33 3.74 14.21
CA SER A 81 12.00 2.50 14.92
C SER A 81 12.99 2.20 16.05
N GLY A 82 14.29 2.42 15.84
CA GLY A 82 15.29 2.33 16.90
C GLY A 82 15.02 3.31 18.04
N TYR A 83 14.68 4.56 17.73
CA TYR A 83 14.28 5.55 18.74
C TYR A 83 13.07 5.09 19.54
N LEU A 84 12.00 4.59 18.89
CA LEU A 84 10.85 4.03 19.61
C LEU A 84 11.24 2.86 20.52
N TYR A 85 12.13 1.99 20.05
CA TYR A 85 12.63 0.85 20.83
C TYR A 85 13.41 1.28 22.07
N GLU A 86 14.18 2.37 22.04
CA GLU A 86 14.91 2.87 23.22
C GLU A 86 13.99 3.17 24.42
N TRP A 87 12.76 3.61 24.15
CA TRP A 87 11.74 3.87 25.16
C TRP A 87 10.99 2.61 25.61
N ILE A 88 10.67 1.71 24.67
CA ILE A 88 9.81 0.55 24.92
C ILE A 88 10.61 -0.67 25.42
N ARG A 89 11.80 -0.90 24.84
CA ARG A 89 12.72 -2.01 25.12
C ARG A 89 12.18 -3.43 24.91
N ASP A 90 11.14 -3.55 24.10
CA ASP A 90 10.51 -4.80 23.71
C ASP A 90 10.18 -4.75 22.21
N ASP A 91 10.64 -5.75 21.46
CA ASP A 91 10.58 -5.77 20.00
C ASP A 91 9.14 -5.96 19.49
N VAL A 92 8.41 -6.91 20.07
CA VAL A 92 6.98 -7.16 19.80
C VAL A 92 6.15 -5.90 20.03
N THR A 93 6.29 -5.28 21.19
CA THR A 93 5.55 -4.06 21.56
C THR A 93 5.95 -2.88 20.69
N THR A 94 7.23 -2.72 20.36
CA THR A 94 7.69 -1.63 19.47
C THR A 94 7.08 -1.75 18.08
N LEU A 95 7.13 -2.95 17.49
CA LEU A 95 6.52 -3.21 16.18
C LEU A 95 5.01 -3.01 16.21
N TRP A 96 4.34 -3.45 17.28
CA TRP A 96 2.92 -3.22 17.46
C TRP A 96 2.55 -1.73 17.61
N VAL A 97 3.39 -0.91 18.25
CA VAL A 97 3.19 0.55 18.28
C VAL A 97 3.34 1.16 16.89
N ILE A 98 4.33 0.73 16.11
CA ILE A 98 4.48 1.15 14.70
C ILE A 98 3.25 0.70 13.89
N ASP A 99 2.71 -0.47 14.20
CA ASP A 99 1.48 -0.98 13.58
C ASP A 99 0.28 -0.05 13.82
N ILE A 100 0.11 0.38 15.07
CA ILE A 100 -0.93 1.35 15.44
C ILE A 100 -0.75 2.67 14.68
N ILE A 101 0.48 3.15 14.47
CA ILE A 101 0.75 4.38 13.73
C ILE A 101 0.28 4.26 12.28
N TRP A 102 0.71 3.25 11.53
CA TRP A 102 0.31 3.12 10.13
C TRP A 102 -1.19 2.80 10.00
N LEU A 103 -1.77 2.04 10.95
CA LEU A 103 -3.20 1.76 11.00
C LEU A 103 -4.01 3.05 11.22
N THR A 104 -3.53 3.92 12.11
CA THR A 104 -4.14 5.25 12.34
C THR A 104 -4.16 6.06 11.06
N LEU A 105 -3.03 6.09 10.32
CA LEU A 105 -2.94 6.80 9.05
C LEU A 105 -3.93 6.26 8.01
N LEU A 106 -4.05 4.93 7.89
CA LEU A 106 -5.01 4.28 7.01
C LEU A 106 -6.44 4.71 7.35
N PHE A 107 -6.86 4.51 8.61
CA PHE A 107 -8.22 4.81 9.04
C PHE A 107 -8.56 6.31 8.99
N TYR A 108 -7.57 7.18 9.20
CA TYR A 108 -7.74 8.61 9.02
C TYR A 108 -7.92 8.97 7.54
N ALA A 109 -7.09 8.41 6.66
CA ALA A 109 -7.09 8.71 5.23
C ALA A 109 -8.37 8.19 4.53
N VAL A 110 -8.77 6.93 4.80
CA VAL A 110 -9.88 6.28 4.06
C VAL A 110 -11.12 6.01 4.91
N GLY A 111 -10.98 5.94 6.25
CA GLY A 111 -12.08 5.68 7.18
C GLY A 111 -12.80 6.93 7.69
N ASN A 112 -12.30 8.14 7.38
CA ASN A 112 -12.93 9.40 7.79
C ASN A 112 -13.69 10.06 6.64
N ARG A 113 -15.03 9.99 6.68
CA ARG A 113 -15.91 10.54 5.62
C ARG A 113 -15.70 12.03 5.34
N LYS A 114 -15.26 12.82 6.32
CA LYS A 114 -15.01 14.26 6.13
C LYS A 114 -13.76 14.54 5.31
N GLN A 115 -12.83 13.59 5.25
CA GLN A 115 -11.51 13.80 4.67
C GLN A 115 -11.26 12.93 3.45
N SER A 116 -11.86 11.75 3.38
CA SER A 116 -11.57 10.70 2.41
C SER A 116 -11.99 11.00 0.95
N LEU A 117 -12.24 12.27 0.58
CA LEU A 117 -12.54 12.75 -0.78
C LEU A 117 -13.61 11.93 -1.54
N GLY A 118 -14.53 11.30 -0.81
CA GLY A 118 -15.60 10.46 -1.35
C GLY A 118 -15.26 8.97 -1.50
N ILE A 119 -14.17 8.51 -0.89
CA ILE A 119 -13.87 7.08 -0.75
C ILE A 119 -14.95 6.43 0.13
N PRO A 120 -15.55 5.31 -0.32
CA PRO A 120 -16.49 4.53 0.48
C PRO A 120 -15.85 4.02 1.79
N LEU A 121 -16.58 4.10 2.91
CA LEU A 121 -16.08 3.67 4.22
C LEU A 121 -15.72 2.17 4.30
N TYR A 122 -16.31 1.31 3.46
CA TYR A 122 -15.94 -0.11 3.41
C TYR A 122 -14.49 -0.34 2.94
N VAL A 123 -13.86 0.65 2.29
CA VAL A 123 -12.48 0.55 1.84
C VAL A 123 -11.52 0.43 3.02
N ALA A 124 -11.79 1.09 4.16
CA ALA A 124 -10.94 0.99 5.34
C ALA A 124 -10.77 -0.46 5.86
N PRO A 125 -11.84 -1.20 6.21
CA PRO A 125 -11.73 -2.61 6.57
C PRO A 125 -11.19 -3.47 5.44
N PHE A 126 -11.63 -3.21 4.20
CA PHE A 126 -11.16 -3.96 3.04
C PHE A 126 -9.63 -3.89 2.86
N MET A 127 -9.03 -2.72 3.06
CA MET A 127 -7.58 -2.56 2.93
C MET A 127 -6.79 -3.44 3.91
N LEU A 128 -7.35 -3.77 5.09
CA LEU A 128 -6.68 -4.65 6.06
C LEU A 128 -6.62 -6.11 5.59
N VAL A 129 -7.64 -6.55 4.85
CA VAL A 129 -7.74 -7.91 4.35
C VAL A 129 -7.23 -8.06 2.92
N PHE A 130 -6.90 -6.95 2.28
CA PHE A 130 -6.39 -6.93 0.92
C PHE A 130 -5.01 -7.61 0.87
N PHE A 131 -4.85 -8.63 0.01
CA PHE A 131 -3.64 -9.47 -0.06
C PHE A 131 -2.31 -8.69 -0.03
N PRO A 132 -2.11 -7.62 -0.83
CA PRO A 132 -0.89 -6.81 -0.81
C PRO A 132 -0.56 -6.19 0.54
N VAL A 133 -1.60 -5.81 1.30
CA VAL A 133 -1.45 -5.22 2.63
C VAL A 133 -1.12 -6.31 3.65
N LEU A 134 -1.76 -7.48 3.55
CA LEU A 134 -1.40 -8.65 4.35
C LEU A 134 0.05 -9.09 4.16
N MET A 135 0.52 -9.17 2.91
CA MET A 135 1.94 -9.43 2.60
C MET A 135 2.87 -8.35 3.18
N GLY A 136 2.35 -7.12 3.32
CA GLY A 136 3.06 -6.02 3.94
C GLY A 136 3.33 -6.22 5.43
N TYR A 137 2.46 -6.91 6.17
CA TYR A 137 2.64 -7.11 7.61
C TYR A 137 3.80 -8.06 7.96
N GLU A 138 4.08 -9.02 7.07
CA GLU A 138 5.06 -10.10 7.31
C GLU A 138 6.34 -10.01 6.45
N ASN A 139 6.24 -9.54 5.21
CA ASN A 139 7.34 -9.65 4.24
C ASN A 139 7.89 -8.27 3.82
N VAL A 140 7.01 -7.28 3.64
CA VAL A 140 7.41 -5.97 3.08
C VAL A 140 6.98 -4.80 3.97
N TYR A 141 7.36 -4.86 5.25
CA TYR A 141 6.89 -3.96 6.29
C TYR A 141 7.19 -2.46 6.06
N ARG A 142 8.42 -2.11 5.68
CA ARG A 142 8.77 -0.71 5.35
C ARG A 142 7.97 -0.16 4.18
N GLN A 143 7.78 -0.99 3.16
CA GLN A 143 6.99 -0.64 1.98
C GLN A 143 5.54 -0.34 2.35
N LEU A 144 4.96 -1.16 3.23
CA LEU A 144 3.61 -0.95 3.75
C LEU A 144 3.51 0.40 4.46
N ILE A 145 4.42 0.70 5.40
CA ILE A 145 4.42 1.99 6.13
C ILE A 145 4.52 3.17 5.16
N ALA A 146 5.43 3.08 4.17
CA ALA A 146 5.56 4.10 3.13
C ALA A 146 4.26 4.27 2.32
N CYS A 147 3.58 3.18 1.96
CA CYS A 147 2.27 3.23 1.31
C CYS A 147 1.21 3.92 2.17
N MET A 148 1.22 3.74 3.49
CA MET A 148 0.28 4.41 4.40
C MET A 148 0.54 5.91 4.52
N PHE A 149 1.81 6.33 4.56
CA PHE A 149 2.17 7.74 4.45
C PHE A 149 1.70 8.35 3.12
N ILE A 150 1.84 7.63 2.02
CA ILE A 150 1.33 8.06 0.71
C ILE A 150 -0.19 8.16 0.70
N LEU A 151 -0.92 7.15 1.19
CA LEU A 151 -2.38 7.18 1.30
C LEU A 151 -2.85 8.38 2.13
N TYR A 152 -2.16 8.68 3.24
CA TYR A 152 -2.43 9.88 4.01
C TYR A 152 -2.13 11.16 3.22
N ALA A 153 -1.03 11.22 2.47
CA ALA A 153 -0.72 12.36 1.62
C ALA A 153 -1.79 12.61 0.53
N PHE A 154 -2.40 11.54 0.00
CA PHE A 154 -3.50 11.63 -0.97
C PHE A 154 -4.83 12.05 -0.32
N PHE A 155 -5.24 11.42 0.78
CA PHE A 155 -6.62 11.56 1.28
C PHE A 155 -6.75 12.23 2.65
N GLY A 156 -5.70 12.22 3.47
CA GLY A 156 -5.70 12.84 4.80
C GLY A 156 -5.15 14.27 4.81
N ALA A 157 -4.26 14.62 3.87
CA ALA A 157 -3.61 15.92 3.84
C ALA A 157 -4.57 17.05 3.40
N ARG A 158 -4.56 18.16 4.14
CA ARG A 158 -5.40 19.33 3.86
C ARG A 158 -4.77 20.33 2.88
N ASN A 159 -3.46 20.31 2.74
CA ASN A 159 -2.70 21.22 1.88
C ASN A 159 -1.47 20.52 1.27
N LEU A 160 -0.87 21.17 0.26
CA LEU A 160 0.28 20.65 -0.46
C LEU A 160 1.50 20.45 0.45
N PHE A 161 1.70 21.30 1.45
CA PHE A 161 2.84 21.19 2.37
C PHE A 161 2.77 19.91 3.21
N VAL A 162 1.59 19.61 3.77
CA VAL A 162 1.36 18.37 4.54
C VAL A 162 1.47 17.17 3.60
N ALA A 163 0.90 17.21 2.40
CA ALA A 163 1.02 16.11 1.44
C ALA A 163 2.50 15.86 1.04
N GLY A 164 3.27 16.93 0.81
CA GLY A 164 4.69 16.87 0.51
C GLY A 164 5.51 16.32 1.68
N PHE A 165 5.22 16.76 2.91
CA PHE A 165 5.88 16.24 4.11
C PHE A 165 5.67 14.73 4.27
N PHE A 166 4.43 14.26 4.16
CA PHE A 166 4.14 12.82 4.22
C PHE A 166 4.70 12.05 3.02
N GLY A 167 4.78 12.67 1.83
CA GLY A 167 5.48 12.10 0.67
C GLY A 167 6.99 11.93 0.89
N LEU A 168 7.63 12.88 1.59
CA LEU A 168 9.04 12.77 1.98
C LEU A 168 9.24 11.72 3.07
N LEU A 169 8.34 11.65 4.06
CA LEU A 169 8.39 10.57 5.06
C LEU A 169 8.28 9.21 4.40
N ALA A 170 7.40 9.05 3.39
CA ALA A 170 7.33 7.81 2.62
C ALA A 170 8.65 7.50 1.91
N LEU A 171 9.26 8.49 1.25
CA LEU A 171 10.52 8.32 0.51
C LEU A 171 11.65 7.86 1.43
N PHE A 172 11.77 8.50 2.59
CA PHE A 172 12.80 8.15 3.58
C PHE A 172 12.42 6.96 4.46
N THR A 173 11.22 6.40 4.31
CA THR A 173 10.85 5.11 4.92
C THR A 173 11.19 3.97 3.97
N HIS A 174 10.93 4.15 2.67
CA HIS A 174 11.24 3.19 1.62
C HIS A 174 11.43 3.90 0.29
N ASN A 175 12.63 3.83 -0.28
CA ASN A 175 13.03 4.66 -1.42
C ASN A 175 12.15 4.43 -2.67
N ALA A 176 11.60 3.23 -2.85
CA ALA A 176 10.74 2.92 -3.99
C ALA A 176 9.42 3.71 -3.98
N SER A 177 9.07 4.40 -2.88
CA SER A 177 7.90 5.30 -2.88
C SER A 177 8.10 6.55 -3.74
N ILE A 178 9.31 6.79 -4.27
CA ILE A 178 9.57 7.84 -5.27
C ILE A 178 8.63 7.74 -6.48
N VAL A 179 8.16 6.51 -6.76
CA VAL A 179 7.17 6.19 -7.78
C VAL A 179 5.86 6.98 -7.62
N TYR A 180 5.56 7.51 -6.44
CA TYR A 180 4.36 8.33 -6.23
C TYR A 180 4.55 9.82 -6.39
N MET A 181 5.79 10.32 -6.43
CA MET A 181 6.03 11.78 -6.46
C MET A 181 5.32 12.49 -7.62
N PRO A 182 5.35 11.99 -8.87
CA PRO A 182 4.63 12.62 -9.98
C PRO A 182 3.12 12.62 -9.76
N LEU A 183 2.58 11.51 -9.24
CA LEU A 183 1.16 11.34 -9.00
C LEU A 183 0.66 12.22 -7.83
N LEU A 184 1.43 12.30 -6.75
CA LEU A 184 1.13 13.13 -5.58
C LEU A 184 1.11 14.60 -5.96
N TYR A 185 2.09 15.05 -6.77
CA TYR A 185 2.09 16.41 -7.32
C TYR A 185 0.82 16.69 -8.13
N LEU A 186 0.48 15.81 -9.07
CA LEU A 186 -0.71 15.96 -9.89
C LEU A 186 -1.97 16.04 -9.03
N PHE A 187 -2.10 15.16 -8.05
CA PHE A 187 -3.28 15.10 -7.19
C PHE A 187 -3.41 16.34 -6.30
N ALA A 188 -2.30 16.81 -5.73
CA ALA A 188 -2.29 17.98 -4.87
C ALA A 188 -2.61 19.27 -5.63
N VAL A 189 -2.13 19.42 -6.87
CA VAL A 189 -2.42 20.59 -7.72
C VAL A 189 -3.85 20.55 -8.29
N THR A 190 -4.37 19.38 -8.61
CA THR A 190 -5.69 19.23 -9.26
C THR A 190 -6.85 19.03 -8.29
N LYS A 191 -6.59 18.97 -6.97
CA LYS A 191 -7.59 18.69 -5.93
C LYS A 191 -8.46 17.45 -6.26
N GLY A 192 -7.83 16.37 -6.70
CA GLY A 192 -8.50 15.10 -6.88
C GLY A 192 -9.19 14.90 -8.23
N MET A 193 -8.36 14.72 -9.26
CA MET A 193 -8.68 13.91 -10.45
C MET A 193 -9.54 14.57 -11.53
N THR A 194 -9.07 15.68 -12.07
CA THR A 194 -9.24 15.89 -13.51
C THR A 194 -7.94 16.43 -14.08
N VAL A 195 -7.66 16.17 -15.35
CA VAL A 195 -6.74 17.02 -16.11
C VAL A 195 -7.55 18.18 -16.65
N PRO A 196 -7.63 19.36 -15.98
CA PRO A 196 -8.03 20.55 -16.67
C PRO A 196 -6.76 21.32 -17.02
N LYS A 197 -6.54 21.57 -18.31
CA LYS A 197 -5.70 22.68 -18.82
C LYS A 197 -4.51 23.06 -17.92
N LEU A 198 -3.64 22.09 -17.58
CA LEU A 198 -2.46 22.38 -16.78
C LEU A 198 -1.60 23.37 -17.55
N SER A 199 -1.26 24.49 -16.91
CA SER A 199 -0.26 25.44 -17.39
C SER A 199 1.00 24.68 -17.83
N MET A 200 1.71 25.22 -18.83
CA MET A 200 2.98 24.66 -19.32
C MET A 200 3.95 24.38 -18.16
N PHE A 201 3.92 25.22 -17.13
CA PHE A 201 4.72 25.06 -15.91
C PHE A 201 4.45 23.73 -15.18
N HIS A 202 3.18 23.40 -14.89
CA HIS A 202 2.84 22.17 -14.18
C HIS A 202 3.15 20.91 -14.99
N LYS A 203 3.04 20.98 -16.32
CA LYS A 203 3.48 19.90 -17.20
C LYS A 203 4.99 19.72 -17.12
N GLY A 204 5.75 20.82 -17.13
CA GLY A 204 7.20 20.80 -16.95
C GLY A 204 7.62 20.16 -15.62
N VAL A 205 6.99 20.56 -14.51
CA VAL A 205 7.26 19.98 -13.19
C VAL A 205 6.90 18.50 -13.13
N PHE A 206 5.74 18.09 -13.67
CA PHE A 206 5.38 16.67 -13.73
C PHE A 206 6.39 15.85 -14.54
N SER A 207 6.77 16.33 -15.73
CA SER A 207 7.78 15.65 -16.56
C SER A 207 9.13 15.57 -15.87
N PHE A 208 9.57 16.64 -15.19
CA PHE A 208 10.80 16.64 -14.39
C PHE A 208 10.75 15.60 -13.27
N LEU A 209 9.67 15.55 -12.49
CA LEU A 209 9.48 14.56 -11.42
C LEU A 209 9.42 13.13 -11.98
N TYR A 210 8.79 12.95 -13.15
CA TYR A 210 8.71 11.64 -13.81
C TYR A 210 10.08 11.16 -14.30
N LEU A 211 10.89 12.07 -14.87
CA LEU A 211 12.27 11.77 -15.26
C LEU A 211 13.16 11.48 -14.05
N LEU A 212 13.01 12.25 -12.96
CA LEU A 212 13.72 12.00 -11.70
C LEU A 212 13.37 10.63 -11.14
N MET A 213 12.08 10.26 -11.15
CA MET A 213 11.61 8.93 -10.77
C MET A 213 12.26 7.83 -11.64
N LEU A 214 12.21 7.97 -12.97
CA LEU A 214 12.82 6.99 -13.88
C LEU A 214 14.33 6.84 -13.64
N GLY A 215 15.05 7.97 -13.52
CA GLY A 215 16.49 7.98 -13.25
C GLY A 215 16.84 7.39 -11.88
N GLY A 216 16.06 7.71 -10.84
CA GLY A 216 16.26 7.16 -9.50
C GLY A 216 16.05 5.65 -9.44
N VAL A 217 15.00 5.15 -10.11
CA VAL A 217 14.74 3.71 -10.20
C VAL A 217 15.83 3.00 -10.99
N TYR A 218 16.24 3.55 -12.14
CA TYR A 218 17.34 3.00 -12.94
C TYR A 218 18.69 2.99 -12.20
N TYR A 219 19.00 4.05 -11.45
CA TYR A 219 20.20 4.10 -10.63
C TYR A 219 20.15 3.05 -9.51
N SER A 220 18.98 2.85 -8.88
CA SER A 220 18.81 1.82 -7.86
C SER A 220 19.00 0.40 -8.42
N SER A 221 18.55 0.14 -9.65
CA SER A 221 18.75 -1.17 -10.29
C SER A 221 20.20 -1.46 -10.65
N LEU A 222 21.02 -0.43 -10.88
CA LEU A 222 22.46 -0.59 -11.12
C LEU A 222 23.24 -0.85 -9.83
N ALA A 223 22.85 -0.19 -8.74
CA ALA A 223 23.54 -0.25 -7.44
C ALA A 223 23.33 -1.59 -6.70
N ASP A 224 22.19 -2.26 -6.91
CA ASP A 224 21.86 -3.54 -6.24
C ASP A 224 22.49 -4.79 -6.91
N SER A 225 23.45 -4.61 -7.82
CA SER A 225 24.12 -5.70 -8.54
C SER A 225 25.01 -6.60 -7.66
N GLU A 226 25.27 -6.23 -6.40
CA GLU A 226 26.07 -7.06 -5.47
C GLU A 226 25.25 -8.03 -4.59
N PHE A 227 23.92 -7.94 -4.57
CA PHE A 227 23.07 -8.84 -3.78
C PHE A 227 21.88 -9.36 -4.60
N ALA A 228 22.18 -10.01 -5.73
CA ALA A 228 21.25 -10.92 -6.38
C ALA A 228 20.91 -12.09 -5.43
N LYS A 229 19.99 -11.85 -4.49
CA LYS A 229 19.29 -12.94 -3.79
C LYS A 229 18.71 -13.82 -4.88
N SER A 230 19.20 -15.06 -4.91
CA SER A 230 18.80 -16.13 -5.81
C SER A 230 17.31 -16.04 -6.14
N SER A 231 17.01 -15.87 -7.42
CA SER A 231 15.68 -15.93 -7.99
C SER A 231 15.08 -17.32 -7.76
N SER A 232 14.49 -17.54 -6.58
CA SER A 232 13.72 -18.74 -6.30
C SER A 232 12.56 -18.77 -7.30
N THR A 233 12.67 -19.70 -8.25
CA THR A 233 11.82 -19.83 -9.42
C THR A 233 10.50 -20.45 -8.96
N THR A 234 9.57 -19.61 -8.51
CA THR A 234 8.21 -20.02 -8.19
C THR A 234 7.30 -19.67 -9.36
N GLY A 235 7.09 -20.63 -10.28
CA GLY A 235 6.07 -20.53 -11.33
C GLY A 235 6.07 -19.24 -12.16
N LEU A 236 4.93 -18.90 -12.76
CA LEU A 236 4.75 -17.62 -13.46
C LEU A 236 5.19 -16.46 -12.55
N PRO A 237 6.10 -15.56 -12.99
CA PRO A 237 6.57 -14.44 -12.17
C PRO A 237 5.38 -13.63 -11.67
N LEU A 238 5.32 -13.36 -10.36
CA LEU A 238 4.20 -12.65 -9.72
C LEU A 238 4.01 -11.25 -10.35
N THR A 239 5.08 -10.70 -10.93
CA THR A 239 5.06 -9.50 -11.79
C THR A 239 3.94 -9.51 -12.83
N TYR A 240 3.79 -10.63 -13.56
CA TYR A 240 2.78 -10.75 -14.61
C TYR A 240 1.38 -10.92 -14.04
N ALA A 241 1.24 -11.51 -12.85
CA ALA A 241 -0.05 -11.55 -12.14
C ALA A 241 -0.50 -10.14 -11.74
N TYR A 242 0.40 -9.30 -11.22
CA TYR A 242 0.09 -7.89 -10.94
C TYR A 242 -0.25 -7.12 -12.22
N LEU A 243 0.46 -7.37 -13.32
CA LEU A 243 0.16 -6.74 -14.61
C LEU A 243 -1.26 -7.11 -15.09
N MET A 244 -1.62 -8.39 -14.96
CA MET A 244 -2.95 -8.88 -15.32
C MET A 244 -4.04 -8.22 -14.48
N VAL A 245 -3.81 -8.02 -13.17
CA VAL A 245 -4.73 -7.27 -12.29
C VAL A 245 -4.92 -5.84 -12.78
N PHE A 246 -3.83 -5.14 -13.10
CA PHE A 246 -3.93 -3.78 -13.62
C PHE A 246 -4.67 -3.70 -14.96
N ILE A 247 -4.41 -4.65 -15.87
CA ILE A 247 -5.13 -4.76 -17.15
C ILE A 247 -6.61 -5.01 -16.90
N ALA A 248 -6.97 -5.93 -16.01
CA ALA A 248 -8.36 -6.23 -15.65
C ALA A 248 -9.07 -5.01 -15.06
N MET A 249 -8.42 -4.29 -14.12
CA MET A 249 -8.94 -3.04 -13.56
C MET A 249 -9.17 -1.99 -14.64
N SER A 250 -8.24 -1.84 -15.59
CA SER A 250 -8.39 -0.89 -16.70
C SER A 250 -9.49 -1.28 -17.66
N PHE A 251 -9.63 -2.57 -17.95
CA PHE A 251 -10.72 -3.07 -18.78
C PHE A 251 -12.07 -2.76 -18.12
N ILE A 252 -12.23 -3.05 -16.83
CA ILE A 252 -13.45 -2.71 -16.07
C ILE A 252 -13.71 -1.20 -16.08
N ALA A 253 -12.69 -0.38 -15.81
CA ALA A 253 -12.82 1.08 -15.87
C ALA A 253 -13.20 1.60 -17.26
N PHE A 254 -12.74 0.94 -18.32
CA PHE A 254 -13.06 1.27 -19.71
C PHE A 254 -14.51 0.88 -20.05
N LEU A 255 -14.98 -0.29 -19.59
CA LEU A 255 -16.37 -0.71 -19.70
C LEU A 255 -17.31 0.29 -19.01
N ILE A 256 -16.98 0.68 -17.77
CA ILE A 256 -17.72 1.70 -17.00
C ILE A 256 -17.74 3.06 -17.71
N SER A 257 -16.70 3.36 -18.49
CA SER A 257 -16.61 4.59 -19.27
C SER A 257 -17.39 4.50 -20.59
N ASN A 258 -18.19 3.45 -20.80
CA ASN A 258 -18.94 3.15 -22.02
C ASN A 258 -18.03 3.15 -23.27
N PHE A 259 -16.86 2.51 -23.19
CA PHE A 259 -15.88 2.44 -24.27
C PHE A 259 -15.36 3.80 -24.77
N ASN A 260 -15.59 4.90 -24.03
CA ASN A 260 -15.10 6.22 -24.40
C ASN A 260 -13.71 6.47 -23.79
N PHE A 261 -12.68 6.46 -24.63
CA PHE A 261 -11.29 6.62 -24.21
C PHE A 261 -11.02 7.95 -23.48
N LYS A 262 -11.59 9.06 -23.96
CA LYS A 262 -11.41 10.37 -23.31
C LYS A 262 -12.01 10.40 -21.90
N ARG A 263 -13.18 9.78 -21.73
CA ARG A 263 -13.84 9.66 -20.42
C ARG A 263 -13.06 8.74 -19.48
N PHE A 264 -12.58 7.61 -20.00
CA PHE A 264 -11.74 6.67 -19.27
C PHE A 264 -10.49 7.35 -18.69
N LEU A 265 -9.70 8.03 -19.55
CA LEU A 265 -8.46 8.66 -19.14
C LEU A 265 -8.69 9.80 -18.15
N LYS A 266 -9.74 10.59 -18.35
CA LYS A 266 -10.09 11.71 -17.45
C LYS A 266 -10.45 11.22 -16.05
N ASN A 267 -11.20 10.13 -15.95
CA ASN A 267 -11.72 9.63 -14.66
C ASN A 267 -10.74 8.66 -13.97
N ASN A 268 -9.84 8.01 -14.72
CA ASN A 268 -8.96 6.96 -14.22
C ASN A 268 -7.48 7.28 -14.46
N ILE A 269 -7.09 8.54 -14.27
CA ILE A 269 -5.71 8.98 -14.49
C ILE A 269 -4.70 8.25 -13.60
N SER A 270 -5.03 8.01 -12.33
CA SER A 270 -4.14 7.29 -11.40
C SER A 270 -3.91 5.84 -11.83
N LEU A 271 -4.97 5.18 -12.34
CA LEU A 271 -4.88 3.82 -12.87
C LEU A 271 -4.05 3.77 -14.15
N SER A 272 -4.26 4.74 -15.04
CA SER A 272 -3.48 4.88 -16.28
C SER A 272 -2.01 5.12 -15.96
N TYR A 273 -1.74 6.04 -15.03
CA TYR A 273 -0.38 6.33 -14.54
C TYR A 273 0.32 5.05 -14.06
N ALA A 274 -0.29 4.28 -13.15
CA ALA A 274 0.37 3.07 -12.67
C ALA A 274 0.59 2.02 -13.74
N ILE A 275 -0.30 1.84 -14.70
CA ILE A 275 -0.06 0.87 -15.78
C ILE A 275 1.13 1.29 -16.62
N PHE A 276 1.20 2.56 -17.02
CA PHE A 276 2.34 3.04 -17.81
C PHE A 276 3.64 2.98 -17.01
N THR A 277 3.60 3.37 -15.75
CA THR A 277 4.76 3.30 -14.85
C THR A 277 5.19 1.86 -14.60
N PHE A 278 4.25 0.94 -14.38
CA PHE A 278 4.56 -0.47 -14.16
C PHE A 278 5.13 -1.12 -15.42
N LEU A 279 4.54 -0.89 -16.58
CA LEU A 279 5.06 -1.35 -17.87
C LEU A 279 6.46 -0.79 -18.17
N ALA A 280 6.73 0.46 -17.81
CA ALA A 280 8.04 1.07 -17.98
C ALA A 280 9.11 0.43 -17.08
N PHE A 281 8.73 -0.06 -15.90
CA PHE A 281 9.67 -0.63 -14.93
C PHE A 281 9.91 -2.14 -15.08
N ILE A 282 8.98 -2.91 -15.65
CA ILE A 282 9.19 -4.34 -15.91
C ILE A 282 10.51 -4.64 -16.64
N PRO A 283 10.87 -3.95 -17.75
CA PRO A 283 12.14 -4.23 -18.43
C PRO A 283 13.36 -3.64 -17.72
N ALA A 284 13.18 -2.64 -16.85
CA ALA A 284 14.27 -1.94 -16.18
C ALA A 284 14.69 -2.59 -14.86
N LEU A 285 13.80 -3.39 -14.25
CA LEU A 285 13.98 -3.95 -12.92
C LEU A 285 14.02 -5.47 -12.93
N GLY A 286 14.73 -6.04 -11.94
CA GLY A 286 14.65 -7.47 -11.65
C GLY A 286 13.23 -7.86 -11.20
N GLY A 287 12.87 -9.14 -11.37
CA GLY A 287 11.52 -9.65 -11.08
C GLY A 287 10.99 -9.25 -9.70
N ALA A 288 11.77 -9.47 -8.64
CA ALA A 288 11.36 -9.14 -7.27
C ALA A 288 11.16 -7.63 -7.01
N GLN A 289 11.95 -6.76 -7.66
CA GLN A 289 11.80 -5.31 -7.52
C GLN A 289 10.53 -4.83 -8.26
N ALA A 290 10.27 -5.38 -9.45
CA ALA A 290 9.04 -5.11 -10.17
C ALA A 290 7.82 -5.55 -9.36
N GLU A 291 7.82 -6.75 -8.76
CA GLU A 291 6.74 -7.24 -7.88
C GLU A 291 6.44 -6.27 -6.73
N ARG A 292 7.48 -5.76 -6.06
CA ARG A 292 7.33 -4.76 -4.99
C ARG A 292 6.67 -3.48 -5.49
N ILE A 293 7.11 -2.92 -6.62
CA ILE A 293 6.49 -1.71 -7.18
C ILE A 293 5.04 -1.97 -7.60
N GLY A 294 4.76 -3.13 -8.21
CA GLY A 294 3.40 -3.52 -8.57
C GLY A 294 2.48 -3.58 -7.35
N MET A 295 2.94 -4.21 -6.28
CA MET A 295 2.25 -4.28 -5.00
C MET A 295 2.02 -2.89 -4.40
N MET A 296 3.06 -2.03 -4.37
CA MET A 296 2.93 -0.65 -3.91
C MET A 296 1.81 0.05 -4.68
N LEU A 297 1.95 0.16 -6.00
CA LEU A 297 1.03 0.91 -6.86
C LEU A 297 -0.41 0.45 -6.67
N LEU A 298 -0.61 -0.86 -6.49
CA LEU A 298 -1.91 -1.46 -6.28
C LEU A 298 -2.55 -1.00 -4.95
N VAL A 299 -1.80 -0.97 -3.85
CA VAL A 299 -2.27 -0.50 -2.52
C VAL A 299 -2.81 0.93 -2.60
N VAL A 300 -2.17 1.82 -3.35
CA VAL A 300 -2.59 3.23 -3.46
C VAL A 300 -3.75 3.41 -4.45
N ILE A 301 -3.81 2.61 -5.51
CA ILE A 301 -4.84 2.74 -6.55
C ILE A 301 -6.16 2.12 -6.14
N VAL A 302 -6.14 1.07 -5.35
CA VAL A 302 -7.33 0.34 -4.94
C VAL A 302 -8.38 1.26 -4.30
N PRO A 303 -8.06 2.16 -3.34
CA PRO A 303 -9.03 3.12 -2.81
C PRO A 303 -9.61 4.07 -3.87
N ILE A 304 -8.78 4.54 -4.82
CA ILE A 304 -9.21 5.42 -5.92
C ILE A 304 -10.16 4.68 -6.85
N PHE A 305 -9.81 3.45 -7.20
CA PHE A 305 -10.62 2.60 -8.06
C PHE A 305 -11.95 2.26 -7.41
N ALA A 306 -11.97 1.90 -6.12
CA ALA A 306 -13.17 1.66 -5.35
C ALA A 306 -14.11 2.87 -5.32
N MET A 307 -13.56 4.09 -5.18
CA MET A 307 -14.32 5.33 -5.28
C MET A 307 -14.93 5.53 -6.67
N ASN A 308 -14.16 5.28 -7.73
CA ASN A 308 -14.64 5.40 -9.11
C ASN A 308 -15.74 4.37 -9.43
N LEU A 309 -15.59 3.13 -8.97
CA LEU A 309 -16.61 2.08 -9.07
C LEU A 309 -17.93 2.52 -8.41
N ASP A 310 -17.87 3.01 -7.16
CA ASP A 310 -19.07 3.37 -6.40
C ASP A 310 -19.80 4.59 -7.01
N ARG A 311 -19.04 5.53 -7.60
CA ARG A 311 -19.59 6.71 -8.31
C ARG A 311 -20.23 6.36 -9.64
N ALA A 312 -19.72 5.36 -10.34
CA ALA A 312 -20.23 4.95 -11.64
C ALA A 312 -21.59 4.24 -11.58
N MET A 313 -21.84 3.49 -10.51
CA MET A 313 -23.06 2.70 -10.35
C MET A 313 -24.25 3.58 -9.95
N LYS A 314 -25.39 3.38 -10.62
CA LYS A 314 -26.59 4.23 -10.45
C LYS A 314 -27.46 3.75 -9.30
N THR A 315 -27.69 2.44 -9.21
CA THR A 315 -28.57 1.86 -8.19
C THR A 315 -27.79 1.41 -6.94
N GLN A 316 -28.47 1.34 -5.78
CA GLN A 316 -27.85 0.84 -4.55
C GLN A 316 -27.50 -0.66 -4.65
N SER A 317 -28.32 -1.44 -5.36
CA SER A 317 -28.09 -2.88 -5.56
C SER A 317 -26.85 -3.14 -6.41
N GLU A 318 -26.66 -2.40 -7.51
CA GLU A 318 -25.43 -2.47 -8.31
C GLU A 318 -24.21 -2.08 -7.50
N ARG A 319 -24.28 -1.00 -6.71
CA ARG A 319 -23.18 -0.60 -5.81
C ARG A 319 -22.84 -1.71 -4.84
N LEU A 320 -23.83 -2.28 -4.17
CA LEU A 320 -23.62 -3.35 -3.20
C LEU A 320 -22.96 -4.58 -3.85
N LEU A 321 -23.48 -5.03 -4.99
CA LEU A 321 -22.91 -6.16 -5.74
C LEU A 321 -21.45 -5.89 -6.11
N MET A 322 -21.16 -4.71 -6.67
CA MET A 322 -19.79 -4.34 -7.06
C MET A 322 -18.84 -4.26 -5.86
N ARG A 323 -19.30 -3.76 -4.71
CA ARG A 323 -18.50 -3.74 -3.47
C ARG A 323 -18.17 -5.16 -3.01
N ILE A 324 -19.16 -6.05 -2.97
CA ILE A 324 -18.98 -7.45 -2.56
C ILE A 324 -18.00 -8.15 -3.49
N LEU A 325 -18.19 -8.03 -4.81
CA LEU A 325 -17.28 -8.62 -5.80
C LEU A 325 -15.87 -8.07 -5.66
N PHE A 326 -15.72 -6.76 -5.45
CA PHE A 326 -14.42 -6.12 -5.28
C PHE A 326 -13.69 -6.65 -4.04
N VAL A 327 -14.39 -6.80 -2.92
CA VAL A 327 -13.84 -7.38 -1.68
C VAL A 327 -13.46 -8.86 -1.89
N LEU A 328 -14.32 -9.67 -2.51
CA LEU A 328 -14.02 -11.08 -2.80
C LEU A 328 -12.77 -11.23 -3.66
N VAL A 329 -12.70 -10.47 -4.77
CA VAL A 329 -11.56 -10.53 -5.69
C VAL A 329 -10.27 -10.05 -5.03
N GLY A 330 -10.34 -9.04 -4.15
CA GLY A 330 -9.17 -8.54 -3.43
C GLY A 330 -8.64 -9.47 -2.34
N ILE A 331 -9.51 -10.29 -1.74
CA ILE A 331 -9.16 -11.26 -0.71
C ILE A 331 -8.72 -12.61 -1.31
N ALA A 332 -9.29 -13.00 -2.46
CA ALA A 332 -9.03 -14.30 -3.08
C ALA A 332 -7.55 -14.67 -3.21
N PRO A 333 -6.62 -13.76 -3.63
CA PRO A 333 -5.20 -14.06 -3.68
C PRO A 333 -4.60 -14.56 -2.37
N THR A 334 -5.10 -14.10 -1.21
CA THR A 334 -4.62 -14.54 0.11
C THR A 334 -4.84 -16.04 0.32
N PHE A 335 -5.95 -16.59 -0.19
CA PHE A 335 -6.30 -18.01 -0.04
C PHE A 335 -5.81 -18.86 -1.21
N LEU A 336 -5.58 -18.26 -2.38
CA LEU A 336 -5.14 -18.96 -3.59
C LEU A 336 -3.62 -19.12 -3.65
N PHE A 337 -2.86 -18.16 -3.14
CA PHE A 337 -1.40 -18.22 -3.15
C PHE A 337 -0.88 -18.83 -1.85
N SER A 338 -0.15 -19.94 -1.97
CA SER A 338 0.42 -20.64 -0.82
C SER A 338 1.33 -19.74 0.02
N SER A 339 2.06 -18.80 -0.58
CA SER A 339 2.90 -17.84 0.14
C SER A 339 2.08 -16.99 1.12
N ALA A 340 0.97 -16.41 0.66
CA ALA A 340 0.10 -15.57 1.48
C ALA A 340 -0.67 -16.39 2.52
N PHE A 341 -1.11 -17.59 2.15
CA PHE A 341 -1.85 -18.47 3.07
C PHE A 341 -0.96 -19.03 4.18
N ASN A 342 0.31 -19.32 3.86
CA ASN A 342 1.28 -19.81 4.85
C ASN A 342 1.54 -18.80 5.96
N PHE A 343 1.51 -17.50 5.65
CA PHE A 343 1.60 -16.43 6.67
C PHE A 343 0.46 -16.46 7.69
N LEU A 344 -0.72 -16.96 7.30
CA LEU A 344 -1.84 -17.06 8.22
C LEU A 344 -1.82 -18.36 9.01
N THR A 345 -1.09 -19.38 8.57
CA THR A 345 -1.16 -20.75 9.10
C THR A 345 0.10 -21.21 9.81
N THR A 346 1.21 -20.50 9.62
CA THR A 346 2.49 -20.83 10.25
C THR A 346 2.64 -20.02 11.53
N ALA A 347 2.44 -20.65 12.68
CA ALA A 347 2.91 -20.08 13.94
C ALA A 347 4.45 -20.18 13.94
N SER A 348 5.14 -19.13 13.47
CA SER A 348 6.59 -19.08 13.34
C SER A 348 7.28 -18.87 14.69
N ARG A 349 7.12 -19.84 15.62
CA ARG A 349 8.11 -19.99 16.70
C ARG A 349 9.35 -20.70 16.16
N GLN A 350 10.17 -19.96 15.41
CA GLN A 350 11.59 -20.30 15.26
C GLN A 350 12.39 -19.49 16.27
N PHE A 351 12.33 -19.91 17.54
CA PHE A 351 13.39 -19.60 18.50
C PHE A 351 14.01 -20.93 18.94
N GLY A 352 15.20 -21.18 18.41
CA GLY A 352 16.23 -21.99 19.05
C GLY A 352 17.27 -21.02 19.59
#